data_AF-A0A357FXG7-F1
#
_entry.id   AF-A0A357FXG7-F1
#
_cell.length_a   1.000
_cell.length_b   1.000
_cell.length_c   1.000
_cell.angle_alpha   90.00
_cell.angle_beta   90.00
_cell.angle_gamma   90.00
#
_symmetry.space_group_name_H-M   'P 1'
#
loop_
_entity.id
_entity.type
_entity.pdbx_description
1 polymer ?
#
loop_
_entity_poly.entity_id
_entity_poly.type
_entity_poly.pdbx_seq_one_letter_code
_entity_poly.pdbx_strand_id
1 'polypeptide(L)'
;RLRGKRSFGTFRTFAAGLIFVIFIAISFLPAPLQARDKVLDIKEVTSPGGIKAWLVEDHSIPVISLEFAFNGAGAALDPAEKQGLSRIVSNTLDEGAGDLDSQTFQKELRDLSINLSFSSGRDNFDGHLKTLTRNKDRAFELMRLALNEPRFDPEPVARMIASNQ
;
A
#
# COMPACT_ATOMS: atom_id res chain seq x y z
N ARG A 1 79.37 -3.40 -51.15
CA ARG A 1 78.80 -4.66 -50.61
C ARG A 1 77.94 -4.31 -49.39
N LEU A 2 76.62 -4.52 -49.56
CA LEU A 2 75.54 -4.82 -48.61
C LEU A 2 75.30 -3.98 -47.33
N ARG A 3 74.08 -3.44 -47.34
CA ARG A 3 73.28 -2.67 -46.38
C ARG A 3 72.48 -3.64 -45.49
N GLY A 4 72.16 -3.26 -44.24
CA GLY A 4 71.20 -4.00 -43.42
C GLY A 4 70.87 -3.38 -42.06
N LYS A 5 69.87 -2.50 -42.03
CA LYS A 5 69.18 -2.03 -40.80
C LYS A 5 68.33 -3.19 -40.25
N ARG A 6 68.39 -3.48 -38.94
CA ARG A 6 67.44 -4.40 -38.27
C ARG A 6 66.38 -3.59 -37.53
N SER A 7 65.13 -3.87 -37.85
CA SER A 7 63.90 -3.26 -37.35
C SER A 7 63.54 -3.81 -35.98
N PHE A 8 63.24 -2.93 -35.04
CA PHE A 8 62.62 -3.21 -33.75
C PHE A 8 61.14 -2.80 -33.86
N GLY A 9 60.21 -3.71 -33.62
CA GLY A 9 58.82 -3.35 -33.34
C GLY A 9 57.77 -4.22 -34.02
N THR A 10 57.30 -5.27 -33.33
CA THR A 10 55.98 -5.87 -33.64
C THR A 10 55.32 -6.60 -32.45
N PHE A 11 55.96 -6.71 -31.28
CA PHE A 11 55.41 -7.54 -30.20
C PHE A 11 54.35 -6.86 -29.30
N ARG A 12 54.19 -5.53 -29.36
CA ARG A 12 53.29 -4.79 -28.44
C ARG A 12 51.83 -4.69 -28.91
N THR A 13 51.54 -4.91 -30.20
CA THR A 13 50.19 -4.74 -30.78
C THR A 13 49.30 -5.96 -30.59
N PHE A 14 49.85 -7.17 -30.51
CA PHE A 14 49.05 -8.39 -30.32
C PHE A 14 48.50 -8.53 -28.88
N ALA A 15 49.24 -8.09 -27.86
CA ALA A 15 48.78 -8.16 -26.47
C ALA A 15 47.60 -7.20 -26.19
N ALA A 16 47.58 -6.03 -26.83
CA ALA A 16 46.52 -5.03 -26.65
C ALA A 16 45.18 -5.49 -27.25
N GLY A 17 45.19 -6.20 -28.39
CA GLY A 17 43.99 -6.75 -29.00
C GLY A 17 43.34 -7.85 -28.15
N LEU A 18 44.13 -8.71 -27.51
CA LEU A 18 43.62 -9.77 -26.65
C LEU A 18 42.97 -9.21 -25.37
N ILE A 19 43.57 -8.17 -24.79
CA ILE A 19 43.02 -7.47 -23.61
C ILE A 19 41.69 -6.79 -23.96
N PHE A 20 41.57 -6.20 -25.15
CA PHE A 20 40.34 -5.55 -25.60
C PHE A 20 39.19 -6.55 -25.84
N VAL A 21 39.49 -7.72 -26.43
CA VAL A 21 38.49 -8.79 -26.61
C VAL A 21 38.03 -9.37 -25.27
N ILE A 22 38.93 -9.53 -24.31
CA ILE A 22 38.59 -9.98 -22.95
C ILE A 22 37.72 -8.93 -22.23
N PHE A 23 38.00 -7.63 -22.39
CA PHE A 23 37.20 -6.55 -21.82
C PHE A 23 35.76 -6.52 -22.38
N ILE A 24 35.61 -6.75 -23.69
CA ILE A 24 34.30 -6.84 -24.33
C ILE A 24 33.58 -8.11 -23.84
N ALA A 25 34.25 -9.25 -23.77
CA ALA A 25 33.65 -10.50 -23.28
C ALA A 25 33.17 -10.41 -21.82
N ILE A 26 33.91 -9.69 -20.96
CA ILE A 26 33.50 -9.44 -19.57
C ILE A 26 32.31 -8.47 -19.50
N SER A 27 32.20 -7.51 -20.42
CA SER A 27 31.08 -6.56 -20.48
C SER A 27 29.76 -7.20 -20.94
N PHE A 28 29.82 -8.36 -21.58
CA PHE A 28 28.66 -9.16 -21.98
C PHE A 28 28.41 -10.37 -21.07
N LEU A 29 29.14 -10.52 -19.95
CA LEU A 29 28.76 -11.50 -18.93
C LEU A 29 27.39 -11.09 -18.38
N PRO A 30 26.38 -11.98 -18.44
CA PRO A 30 25.10 -11.71 -17.79
C PRO A 30 25.40 -11.50 -16.31
N ALA A 31 25.19 -10.27 -15.82
CA ALA A 31 25.23 -10.03 -14.38
C ALA A 31 24.24 -11.01 -13.75
N PRO A 32 24.62 -11.73 -12.67
CA PRO A 32 23.66 -12.56 -11.98
C PRO A 32 22.51 -11.64 -11.57
N LEU A 33 21.37 -11.82 -12.23
CA LEU A 33 20.13 -11.18 -11.84
C LEU A 33 19.82 -11.78 -10.48
N GLN A 34 20.27 -11.12 -9.42
CA GLN A 34 19.88 -11.48 -8.07
C GLN A 34 18.39 -11.18 -7.98
N ALA A 35 17.58 -12.14 -8.38
CA ALA A 35 16.20 -12.23 -7.95
C ALA A 35 16.29 -12.19 -6.43
N ARG A 36 16.00 -11.02 -5.85
CA ARG A 36 15.83 -10.91 -4.41
C ARG A 36 14.54 -11.66 -4.12
N ASP A 37 14.68 -12.94 -3.77
CA ASP A 37 13.65 -13.68 -3.07
C ASP A 37 13.50 -13.04 -1.68
N LYS A 38 12.89 -11.84 -1.63
CA LYS A 38 12.34 -11.31 -0.39
C LYS A 38 11.12 -12.17 -0.09
N VAL A 39 11.35 -13.33 0.52
CA VAL A 39 10.30 -14.03 1.25
C VAL A 39 9.76 -13.01 2.26
N LEU A 40 8.49 -12.64 2.12
CA LEU A 40 7.84 -11.71 3.05
C LEU A 40 7.85 -12.37 4.43
N ASP A 41 8.51 -11.74 5.41
CA ASP A 41 8.48 -12.17 6.81
C ASP A 41 7.09 -11.82 7.38
N ILE A 42 6.19 -12.80 7.37
CA ILE A 42 4.83 -12.65 7.87
C ILE A 42 4.81 -13.06 9.35
N LYS A 43 4.46 -12.11 10.22
CA LYS A 43 4.32 -12.33 11.66
C LYS A 43 2.84 -12.33 12.04
N GLU A 44 2.40 -13.28 12.85
CA GLU A 44 1.08 -13.19 13.49
C GLU A 44 1.18 -12.31 14.75
N VAL A 45 0.32 -11.31 14.85
CA VAL A 45 0.19 -10.44 16.03
C VAL A 45 -1.22 -10.56 16.58
N THR A 46 -1.36 -10.43 17.91
CA THR A 46 -2.66 -10.49 18.59
C THR A 46 -2.82 -9.25 19.46
N SER A 47 -3.94 -8.54 19.31
CA SER A 47 -4.27 -7.39 20.15
C SER A 47 -4.65 -7.83 21.57
N PRO A 48 -4.62 -6.93 22.58
CA PRO A 48 -5.11 -7.24 23.92
C PRO A 48 -6.58 -7.72 23.94
N GLY A 49 -7.38 -7.31 22.95
CA GLY A 49 -8.76 -7.75 22.76
C GLY A 49 -8.91 -9.07 21.99
N GLY A 50 -7.82 -9.75 21.64
CA GLY A 50 -7.84 -11.05 20.97
C GLY A 50 -7.97 -11.01 19.45
N ILE A 51 -7.92 -9.82 18.83
CA ILE A 51 -7.95 -9.70 17.36
C ILE A 51 -6.59 -10.13 16.81
N LYS A 52 -6.60 -11.13 15.93
CA LYS A 52 -5.40 -11.60 15.22
C LYS A 52 -5.19 -10.84 13.92
N ALA A 53 -3.95 -10.53 13.59
CA ALA A 53 -3.58 -9.93 12.32
C ALA A 53 -2.25 -10.49 11.82
N TRP A 54 -2.04 -10.42 10.50
CA TRP A 54 -0.76 -10.69 9.88
C TRP A 54 -0.02 -9.38 9.63
N LEU A 55 1.19 -9.28 10.16
CA LEU A 55 2.07 -8.12 10.02
C LEU A 55 3.22 -8.46 9.08
N VAL A 56 3.40 -7.60 8.08
CA VAL A 56 4.59 -7.60 7.22
C VAL A 56 5.27 -6.25 7.37
N GLU A 57 6.54 -6.25 7.74
CA GLU A 57 7.33 -5.03 7.96
C GLU A 57 8.32 -4.82 6.81
N ASP A 58 8.17 -3.73 6.07
CA ASP A 58 9.18 -3.24 5.12
C ASP A 58 9.44 -1.75 5.35
N HIS A 59 10.66 -1.40 5.77
CA HIS A 59 11.06 -0.05 6.13
C HIS A 59 11.59 0.76 4.94
N SER A 60 11.51 0.24 3.71
CA SER A 60 11.95 0.96 2.50
C SER A 60 11.02 2.10 2.08
N ILE A 61 9.73 2.02 2.45
CA ILE A 61 8.71 3.02 2.14
C ILE A 61 7.97 3.37 3.44
N PRO A 62 7.88 4.65 3.85
CA PRO A 62 7.24 5.06 5.10
C PRO A 62 5.71 5.11 4.97
N VAL A 63 5.10 3.98 4.62
CA VAL A 63 3.66 3.81 4.44
C VAL A 63 3.17 2.67 5.32
N ILE A 64 2.00 2.84 5.90
CA ILE A 64 1.24 1.81 6.60
C ILE A 64 0.00 1.51 5.74
N SER A 65 -0.29 0.23 5.54
CA SER A 65 -1.53 -0.25 4.93
C SER A 65 -2.16 -1.27 5.87
N LEU A 66 -3.42 -1.08 6.21
CA LEU A 66 -4.20 -1.95 7.06
C LEU A 66 -5.51 -2.30 6.33
N GLU A 67 -5.80 -3.58 6.30
CA GLU A 67 -7.07 -4.14 5.83
C GLU A 67 -7.68 -4.92 6.99
N PHE A 68 -8.98 -4.78 7.19
CA PHE A 68 -9.72 -5.58 8.16
C PHE A 68 -11.15 -5.84 7.68
N ALA A 69 -11.75 -6.91 8.20
CA ALA A 69 -13.11 -7.30 7.86
C ALA A 69 -13.87 -7.76 9.11
N PHE A 70 -15.15 -7.41 9.15
CA PHE A 70 -16.13 -8.01 10.05
C PHE A 70 -16.84 -9.13 9.28
N ASN A 71 -16.45 -10.36 9.57
CA ASN A 71 -17.01 -11.55 8.92
C ASN A 71 -18.49 -11.71 9.30
N GLY A 72 -19.32 -11.99 8.30
CA GLY A 72 -20.77 -12.14 8.49
C GLY A 72 -21.51 -10.82 8.70
N ALA A 73 -20.88 -9.66 8.52
CA ALA A 73 -21.51 -8.34 8.66
C ALA A 73 -21.90 -7.69 7.32
N GLY A 74 -21.96 -8.48 6.24
CA GLY A 74 -22.32 -7.99 4.91
C GLY A 74 -23.83 -7.79 4.69
N ALA A 75 -24.17 -7.37 3.47
CA ALA A 75 -25.54 -7.05 3.06
C ALA A 75 -26.54 -8.23 3.16
N ALA A 76 -26.06 -9.47 3.28
CA ALA A 76 -26.91 -10.63 3.54
C ALA A 76 -27.68 -10.54 4.89
N LEU A 77 -27.19 -9.71 5.82
CA LEU A 77 -27.87 -9.42 7.09
C LEU A 77 -28.73 -8.16 7.06
N ASP A 78 -28.84 -7.47 5.93
CA ASP A 78 -29.74 -6.32 5.82
C ASP A 78 -31.19 -6.76 6.07
N PRO A 79 -31.93 -6.07 6.97
CA PRO A 79 -33.35 -6.35 7.17
C PRO A 79 -34.15 -6.22 5.87
N ALA A 80 -35.21 -7.02 5.72
CA ALA A 80 -36.03 -7.04 4.51
C ALA A 80 -36.60 -5.64 4.16
N GLU A 81 -36.92 -4.85 5.19
CA GLU A 81 -37.48 -3.50 5.07
C GLU A 81 -36.40 -2.43 4.87
N LYS A 82 -35.11 -2.79 4.94
CA LYS A 82 -33.96 -1.88 4.88
C LYS A 82 -32.83 -2.44 4.00
N GLN A 83 -33.19 -2.98 2.84
CA GLN A 83 -32.19 -3.45 1.87
C GLN A 83 -31.23 -2.32 1.47
N GLY A 84 -29.93 -2.60 1.47
CA GLY A 84 -28.87 -1.64 1.19
C GLY A 84 -28.37 -0.88 2.44
N LEU A 85 -28.84 -1.23 3.64
CA LEU A 85 -28.44 -0.59 4.88
C LEU A 85 -26.92 -0.67 5.09
N SER A 86 -26.32 -1.85 4.98
CA SER A 86 -24.88 -2.04 5.17
C SER A 86 -24.04 -1.19 4.21
N ARG A 87 -24.52 -1.01 2.96
CA ARG A 87 -23.89 -0.16 1.95
C ARG A 87 -23.98 1.33 2.29
N ILE A 88 -25.12 1.78 2.80
CA ILE A 88 -25.25 3.17 3.26
C ILE A 88 -24.34 3.41 4.47
N VAL A 89 -24.29 2.48 5.41
CA VAL A 89 -23.39 2.54 6.56
C VAL A 89 -21.92 2.62 6.09
N SER A 90 -21.48 1.76 5.17
CA SER A 90 -20.11 1.82 4.66
C SER A 90 -19.78 3.14 3.96
N ASN A 91 -20.72 3.71 3.22
CA ASN A 91 -20.51 4.95 2.47
C ASN A 91 -20.60 6.22 3.32
N THR A 92 -20.99 6.11 4.60
CA THR A 92 -21.20 7.27 5.48
C THR A 92 -20.38 7.22 6.75
N LEU A 93 -19.63 6.13 6.98
CA LEU A 93 -18.80 5.96 8.17
C LEU A 93 -17.66 6.98 8.27
N ASP A 94 -17.18 7.46 7.12
CA ASP A 94 -16.12 8.47 7.01
C ASP A 94 -16.66 9.89 6.71
N GLU A 95 -17.98 10.10 6.73
CA GLU A 95 -18.63 11.41 6.52
C GLU A 95 -18.66 12.27 7.81
N GLY A 96 -17.71 12.04 8.72
CA GLY A 96 -17.61 12.73 10.02
C GLY A 96 -17.75 11.77 11.21
N ALA A 97 -16.99 12.05 12.26
CA ALA A 97 -16.95 11.20 13.45
C ALA A 97 -16.54 11.99 14.71
N GLY A 98 -17.08 11.61 15.86
CA GLY A 98 -16.95 12.35 17.11
C GLY A 98 -17.34 13.82 16.94
N ASP A 99 -16.44 14.70 17.37
CA ASP A 99 -16.61 16.16 17.28
C ASP A 99 -16.28 16.74 15.88
N LEU A 100 -15.84 15.91 14.93
CA LEU A 100 -15.43 16.36 13.59
C LEU A 100 -16.58 16.21 12.61
N ASP A 101 -17.11 17.32 12.12
CA ASP A 101 -18.08 17.31 11.02
C ASP A 101 -17.49 16.77 9.71
N SER A 102 -18.36 16.50 8.72
CA SER A 102 -17.95 15.96 7.41
C SER A 102 -16.81 16.76 6.78
N GLN A 103 -16.89 18.11 6.77
CA GLN A 103 -15.88 18.95 6.13
C GLN A 103 -14.53 18.87 6.84
N THR A 104 -14.54 18.93 8.17
CA THR A 104 -13.32 18.89 8.99
C THR A 104 -12.67 17.53 8.91
N PHE A 105 -13.45 16.45 9.08
CA PHE A 105 -12.96 15.07 9.00
C PHE A 105 -12.32 14.80 7.63
N GLN A 106 -13.02 15.11 6.55
CA GLN A 106 -12.54 14.91 5.18
C GLN A 106 -11.34 15.81 4.85
N LYS A 107 -11.29 17.04 5.40
CA LYS A 107 -10.11 17.92 5.27
C LYS A 107 -8.89 17.32 5.94
N GLU A 108 -9.03 16.79 7.15
CA GLU A 108 -7.93 16.15 7.85
C GLU A 108 -7.37 14.92 7.11
N LEU A 109 -8.25 14.06 6.61
CA LEU A 109 -7.84 12.92 5.79
C LEU A 109 -6.98 13.38 4.59
N ARG A 110 -7.44 14.41 3.87
CA ARG A 110 -6.71 14.96 2.72
C ARG A 110 -5.38 15.60 3.11
N ASP A 111 -5.37 16.48 4.09
CA ASP A 111 -4.19 17.24 4.52
C ASP A 111 -3.07 16.30 5.00
N LEU A 112 -3.44 15.18 5.62
CA LEU A 112 -2.51 14.18 6.12
C LEU A 112 -2.28 13.03 5.14
N SER A 113 -2.85 13.09 3.93
CA SER A 113 -2.75 12.02 2.91
C SER A 113 -3.13 10.64 3.48
N ILE A 114 -4.19 10.62 4.29
CA ILE A 114 -4.80 9.42 4.86
C ILE A 114 -5.92 9.00 3.91
N ASN A 115 -5.83 7.76 3.43
CA ASN A 115 -6.94 7.12 2.76
C ASN A 115 -7.61 6.19 3.78
N LEU A 116 -8.84 6.51 4.17
CA LEU A 116 -9.69 5.70 5.02
C LEU A 116 -10.97 5.46 4.24
N SER A 117 -11.38 4.20 4.12
CA SER A 117 -12.62 3.86 3.43
C SER A 117 -13.20 2.57 3.98
N PHE A 118 -14.50 2.40 3.80
CA PHE A 118 -15.22 1.20 4.18
C PHE A 118 -16.02 0.68 3.00
N SER A 119 -16.29 -0.61 2.98
CA SER A 119 -17.18 -1.20 1.98
C SER A 119 -17.98 -2.35 2.58
N SER A 120 -19.12 -2.65 1.97
CA SER A 120 -19.91 -3.82 2.32
C SER A 120 -20.00 -4.75 1.12
N GLY A 121 -19.52 -5.97 1.29
CA GLY A 121 -19.81 -7.09 0.42
C GLY A 121 -21.12 -7.79 0.79
N ARG A 122 -21.37 -8.95 0.16
CA ARG A 122 -22.52 -9.81 0.51
C ARG A 122 -22.38 -10.38 1.91
N ASP A 123 -21.20 -10.89 2.24
CA ASP A 123 -20.96 -11.65 3.47
C ASP A 123 -20.19 -10.83 4.52
N ASN A 124 -19.37 -9.87 4.10
CA ASN A 124 -18.46 -9.13 4.98
C ASN A 124 -18.67 -7.61 4.88
N PHE A 125 -18.24 -6.93 5.94
CA PHE A 125 -18.01 -5.49 5.97
C PHE A 125 -16.51 -5.24 6.14
N ASP A 126 -15.92 -4.48 5.24
CA ASP A 126 -14.47 -4.31 5.11
C ASP A 126 -14.06 -2.86 5.38
N GLY A 127 -12.88 -2.68 5.96
CA GLY A 127 -12.27 -1.37 6.20
C GLY A 127 -10.81 -1.34 5.74
N HIS A 128 -10.46 -0.24 5.10
CA HIS A 128 -9.13 0.02 4.54
C HIS A 128 -8.56 1.30 5.14
N LEU A 129 -7.31 1.24 5.60
CA LEU A 129 -6.55 2.41 6.01
C LEU A 129 -5.16 2.39 5.35
N LYS A 130 -4.83 3.48 4.67
CA LYS A 130 -3.48 3.73 4.14
C LYS A 130 -3.00 5.12 4.53
N THR A 131 -1.80 5.19 5.10
CA THR A 131 -1.25 6.45 5.61
C THR A 131 0.28 6.45 5.58
N LEU A 132 0.88 7.62 5.75
CA LEU A 132 2.31 7.77 5.97
C LEU A 132 2.64 7.44 7.44
N THR A 133 3.78 6.79 7.70
CA THR A 133 4.19 6.38 9.06
C THR A 133 4.21 7.54 10.05
N ARG A 134 4.58 8.75 9.61
CA ARG A 134 4.57 9.96 10.45
C ARG A 134 3.18 10.40 10.92
N ASN A 135 2.13 10.00 10.22
CA ASN A 135 0.74 10.35 10.49
C ASN A 135 -0.02 9.20 11.16
N LYS A 136 0.68 8.14 11.60
CA LYS A 136 0.06 6.91 12.13
C LYS A 136 -0.95 7.22 13.24
N ASP A 137 -0.57 8.00 14.25
CA ASP A 137 -1.38 8.14 15.46
C ASP A 137 -2.72 8.80 15.12
N ARG A 138 -2.69 9.87 14.32
CA ARG A 138 -3.91 10.53 13.86
C ARG A 138 -4.74 9.67 12.92
N ALA A 139 -4.11 8.91 12.02
CA ALA A 139 -4.82 8.03 11.09
C ALA A 139 -5.58 6.91 11.80
N PHE A 140 -4.94 6.27 12.79
CA PHE A 140 -5.58 5.26 13.63
C PHE A 140 -6.66 5.85 14.53
N GLU A 141 -6.49 7.09 15.01
CA GLU A 141 -7.51 7.80 15.77
C GLU A 141 -8.76 8.12 14.93
N LEU A 142 -8.59 8.65 13.71
CA LEU A 142 -9.70 8.92 12.79
C LEU A 142 -10.44 7.63 12.42
N MET A 143 -9.73 6.53 12.18
CA MET A 143 -10.33 5.21 11.97
C MET A 143 -11.12 4.74 13.21
N ARG A 144 -10.56 4.90 14.42
CA ARG A 144 -11.26 4.56 15.67
C ARG A 144 -12.54 5.38 15.83
N LEU A 145 -12.48 6.69 15.59
CA LEU A 145 -13.64 7.58 15.65
C LEU A 145 -14.70 7.15 14.64
N ALA A 146 -14.34 6.93 13.37
CA ALA A 146 -15.28 6.48 12.34
C ALA A 146 -15.98 5.17 12.72
N LEU A 147 -15.26 4.21 13.30
CA LEU A 147 -15.84 2.91 13.68
C LEU A 147 -16.74 2.96 14.92
N ASN A 148 -16.48 3.85 15.87
CA ASN A 148 -17.15 3.82 17.19
C ASN A 148 -18.09 4.99 17.43
N GLU A 149 -17.82 6.13 16.79
CA GLU A 149 -18.50 7.40 16.99
C GLU A 149 -18.84 8.08 15.64
N PRO A 150 -19.34 7.36 14.61
CA PRO A 150 -19.74 8.00 13.35
C PRO A 150 -20.91 8.96 13.59
N ARG A 151 -20.89 10.11 12.92
CA ARG A 151 -21.91 11.15 13.15
C ARG A 151 -23.24 10.84 12.48
N PHE A 152 -23.21 10.22 11.31
CA PHE A 152 -24.39 10.00 10.46
C PHE A 152 -25.26 11.25 10.33
N ASP A 153 -24.62 12.41 10.09
CA ASP A 153 -25.35 13.67 9.93
C ASP A 153 -26.41 13.51 8.80
N PRO A 154 -27.62 14.10 8.94
CA PRO A 154 -28.72 13.85 8.01
C PRO A 154 -28.40 14.19 6.55
N GLU A 155 -27.60 15.24 6.34
CA GLU A 155 -27.29 15.73 5.00
C GLU A 155 -26.36 14.76 4.23
N PRO A 156 -25.20 14.32 4.76
CA PRO A 156 -24.39 13.30 4.10
C PRO A 156 -25.13 11.98 3.84
N VAL A 157 -25.93 11.51 4.80
CA VAL A 157 -26.72 10.29 4.66
C VAL A 157 -27.74 10.42 3.52
N ALA A 158 -28.46 11.54 3.47
CA ALA A 158 -29.45 11.79 2.42
C ALA A 158 -28.78 11.85 1.03
N ARG A 159 -27.60 12.48 0.90
CA ARG A 159 -26.84 12.47 -0.35
C ARG A 159 -26.50 11.05 -0.80
N MET A 160 -26.02 10.19 0.11
CA MET A 160 -25.65 8.82 -0.22
C MET A 160 -26.86 7.97 -0.63
N ILE A 161 -28.01 8.14 0.04
CA ILE A 161 -29.25 7.47 -0.35
C ILE A 161 -29.68 7.90 -1.76
N ALA A 162 -29.63 9.21 -2.07
CA ALA A 162 -30.01 9.72 -3.39
C ALA A 162 -29.08 9.23 -4.51
N SER A 163 -27.79 9.04 -4.22
CA SER A 163 -26.80 8.53 -5.20
C SER A 163 -26.97 7.05 -5.57
N ASN A 164 -27.72 6.28 -4.75
CA ASN A 164 -27.96 4.85 -4.93
C ASN A 164 -29.35 4.54 -5.56
N GLN A 165 -30.10 5.56 -5.98
CA GLN A 165 -31.32 5.41 -6.80
C GLN A 165 -30.99 5.45 -8.29
#